data_AF-A0AAE0F1U6-F1
#
_entry.id   AF-A0AAE0F1U6-F1
#
_cell.length_a   1.000
_cell.length_b   1.000
_cell.length_c   1.000
_cell.angle_alpha   90.00
_cell.angle_beta   90.00
_cell.angle_gamma   90.00
#
_symmetry.space_group_name_H-M   'P 1'
#
loop_
_entity.id
_entity.type
_entity.pdbx_description
1 polymer ?
#
loop_
_entity_poly.entity_id
_entity_poly.type
_entity_poly.pdbx_seq_one_letter_code
_entity_poly.pdbx_strand_id
1 'polypeptide(L)'
;MDVFVHYDTLLKSVYAFYAALDFPTYDNSNWKAVKNTNRSISMDEFTKFLLNFEVVPHCVSKRDALDIFRAVNEGDDADEFQDELNFPEFIECLARLSLLVAEKVHDKLTETAATISEMAACKKYIARCSEQVKLHYKEAYDKRFSGSRSPAIDYEARAERQEQQKEEMEKEMENHHQYYLQMERQRALHRLHNQHTATAAQLQRSGQHRNLLKSQHLMERRMLQSAPAALSVRMRDLSHYIQSDLQVKFLMDSSYKPVVPERETVGPELEMFEKRMKVC
;
A
#
# COMPACT_ATOMS: atom_id res chain seq x y z
N MET A 1 4.76 44.11 32.43
CA MET A 1 3.79 43.14 31.88
C MET A 1 2.41 43.79 31.83
N ASP A 2 2.06 44.44 30.72
CA ASP A 2 0.75 45.15 30.59
C ASP A 2 -0.25 44.38 29.70
N VAL A 3 0.18 43.27 29.09
CA VAL A 3 -0.60 42.54 28.08
C VAL A 3 -1.85 41.89 28.67
N PHE A 4 -1.79 41.44 29.93
CA PHE A 4 -2.91 40.78 30.60
C PHE A 4 -3.97 41.76 31.12
N VAL A 5 -3.67 43.05 31.21
CA VAL A 5 -4.61 44.05 31.76
C VAL A 5 -5.89 44.12 30.91
N HIS A 6 -5.77 43.96 29.59
CA HIS A 6 -6.93 43.92 28.69
C HIS A 6 -7.84 42.70 28.88
N TYR A 7 -7.32 41.63 29.50
CA TYR A 7 -8.03 40.37 29.69
C TYR A 7 -8.35 40.08 31.16
N ASP A 8 -8.07 41.02 32.07
CA ASP A 8 -8.16 40.83 33.51
C ASP A 8 -9.52 40.25 33.96
N THR A 9 -10.63 40.81 33.48
CA THR A 9 -11.98 40.32 33.82
C THR A 9 -12.21 38.86 33.37
N LEU A 10 -11.75 38.52 32.17
CA LEU A 10 -11.91 37.16 31.62
C LEU A 10 -11.01 36.16 32.36
N LEU A 11 -9.76 36.56 32.64
CA LEU A 11 -8.80 35.73 33.37
C LEU A 11 -9.28 35.46 34.81
N LYS A 12 -9.83 36.47 35.49
CA LYS A 12 -10.47 36.31 36.81
C LYS A 12 -11.67 35.37 36.75
N SER A 13 -12.48 35.44 35.70
CA SER A 13 -13.61 34.53 35.52
C SER A 13 -13.17 33.08 35.32
N VAL A 14 -12.13 32.87 34.49
CA VAL A 14 -11.57 31.53 34.26
C VAL A 14 -10.94 31.00 35.54
N TYR A 15 -10.11 31.80 36.21
CA TYR A 15 -9.52 31.44 37.48
C TYR A 15 -10.59 31.06 38.51
N ALA A 16 -11.63 31.88 38.66
CA ALA A 16 -12.70 31.62 39.62
C ALA A 16 -13.49 30.34 39.32
N PHE A 17 -13.65 29.98 38.03
CA PHE A 17 -14.26 28.71 37.65
C PHE A 17 -13.41 27.51 38.10
N TYR A 18 -12.09 27.54 37.84
CA TYR A 18 -11.21 26.43 38.20
C TYR A 18 -10.90 26.34 39.70
N ALA A 19 -10.78 27.47 40.40
CA ALA A 19 -10.59 27.51 41.86
C ALA A 19 -11.84 27.06 42.65
N ALA A 20 -12.99 26.92 41.97
CA ALA A 20 -14.25 26.47 42.55
C ALA A 20 -14.60 25.02 42.16
N LEU A 21 -13.75 24.33 41.37
CA LEU A 21 -14.12 23.09 40.70
C LEU A 21 -14.43 21.95 41.68
N ASP A 22 -13.64 21.84 42.74
CA ASP A 22 -13.79 20.77 43.74
C ASP A 22 -14.77 21.14 44.87
N PHE A 23 -15.43 22.31 44.78
CA PHE A 23 -16.39 22.77 45.78
C PHE A 23 -17.85 22.49 45.33
N PRO A 24 -18.65 21.79 46.15
CA PRO A 24 -20.00 21.34 45.76
C PRO A 24 -21.04 22.48 45.63
N THR A 25 -20.65 23.73 45.90
CA THR A 25 -21.55 24.89 45.85
C THR A 25 -21.30 25.70 44.58
N TYR A 26 -22.13 25.46 43.56
CA TYR A 26 -22.07 26.10 42.24
C TYR A 26 -22.13 27.65 42.26
N ASP A 27 -22.73 28.24 43.30
CA ASP A 27 -22.85 29.69 43.47
C ASP A 27 -21.49 30.40 43.72
N ASN A 28 -20.42 29.65 43.95
CA ASN A 28 -19.10 30.17 44.31
C ASN A 28 -18.12 30.36 43.14
N SER A 29 -18.54 30.12 41.90
CA SER A 29 -17.70 30.32 40.70
C SER A 29 -17.47 31.81 40.31
N ASN A 30 -17.94 32.75 41.14
CA ASN A 30 -17.77 34.17 40.90
C ASN A 30 -16.47 34.70 41.53
N TRP A 31 -15.79 35.62 40.84
CA TRP A 31 -14.51 36.21 41.29
C TRP A 31 -14.59 36.83 42.69
N LYS A 32 -15.72 37.43 43.05
CA LYS A 32 -15.91 38.08 44.36
C LYS A 32 -15.88 37.05 45.50
N ALA A 33 -16.52 35.89 45.33
CA ALA A 33 -16.54 34.81 46.29
C ALA A 33 -15.14 34.20 46.45
N VAL A 34 -14.48 33.89 45.33
CA VAL A 34 -13.10 33.37 45.30
C VAL A 34 -12.13 34.32 46.00
N LYS A 35 -12.20 35.62 45.71
CA LYS A 35 -11.39 36.63 46.38
C LYS A 35 -11.68 36.74 47.88
N ASN A 36 -12.96 36.76 48.27
CA ASN A 36 -13.34 36.87 49.68
C ASN A 36 -12.96 35.64 50.52
N THR A 37 -12.86 34.47 49.89
CA THR A 37 -12.50 33.21 50.54
C THR A 37 -11.03 32.86 50.36
N ASN A 38 -10.24 33.74 49.73
CA ASN A 38 -8.83 33.53 49.37
C ASN A 38 -8.57 32.16 48.72
N ARG A 39 -9.43 31.80 47.77
CA ARG A 39 -9.32 30.53 47.05
C ARG A 39 -8.14 30.55 46.09
N SER A 40 -7.46 29.43 46.04
CA SER A 40 -6.30 29.09 45.23
C SER A 40 -6.67 27.98 44.22
N ILE A 41 -5.80 27.72 43.24
CA ILE A 41 -5.95 26.63 42.28
C ILE A 41 -4.92 25.55 42.61
N SER A 42 -5.39 24.35 42.96
CA SER A 42 -4.51 23.20 43.17
C SER A 42 -3.84 22.74 41.86
N MET A 43 -2.77 21.96 42.00
CA MET A 43 -2.07 21.37 40.84
C MET A 43 -2.99 20.53 39.93
N ASP A 44 -3.99 19.83 40.49
CA ASP A 44 -4.94 19.03 39.72
C ASP A 44 -5.92 19.92 38.92
N GLU A 45 -6.47 20.95 39.55
CA GLU A 45 -7.32 21.95 38.89
C GLU A 45 -6.57 22.69 37.78
N PHE A 46 -5.29 23.05 38.01
CA PHE A 46 -4.44 23.64 36.99
C PHE A 46 -4.19 22.67 35.81
N THR A 47 -3.96 21.39 36.10
CA THR A 47 -3.82 20.37 35.06
C THR A 47 -5.11 20.24 34.23
N LYS A 48 -6.28 20.22 34.87
CA LYS A 48 -7.59 20.20 34.19
C LYS A 48 -7.78 21.43 33.31
N PHE A 49 -7.40 22.62 33.80
CA PHE A 49 -7.37 23.84 33.00
C PHE A 49 -6.54 23.68 31.73
N LEU A 50 -5.31 23.18 31.83
CA LEU A 50 -4.43 23.00 30.66
C LEU A 50 -4.95 21.96 29.66
N LEU A 51 -5.61 20.91 30.14
CA LEU A 51 -6.27 19.91 29.28
C LEU A 51 -7.46 20.51 28.54
N ASN A 52 -8.32 21.25 29.23
CA ASN A 52 -9.51 21.88 28.63
C ASN A 52 -9.17 22.93 27.57
N PHE A 53 -8.03 23.61 27.71
CA PHE A 53 -7.52 24.55 26.71
C PHE A 53 -6.62 23.91 25.65
N GLU A 54 -6.49 22.58 25.64
CA GLU A 54 -5.64 21.79 24.72
C GLU A 54 -4.17 22.20 24.72
N VAL A 55 -3.68 22.76 25.82
CA VAL A 55 -2.26 23.12 25.98
C VAL A 55 -1.43 21.86 26.25
N VAL A 56 -1.94 20.98 27.10
CA VAL A 56 -1.39 19.64 27.36
C VAL A 56 -2.28 18.59 26.69
N PRO A 57 -1.71 17.52 26.09
CA PRO A 57 -0.28 17.22 25.92
C PRO A 57 0.31 17.82 24.63
N HIS A 58 -0.49 18.56 23.85
CA HIS A 58 -0.16 18.84 22.46
C HIS A 58 0.85 19.96 22.25
N CYS A 59 0.81 21.03 23.05
CA CYS A 59 1.76 22.13 22.94
C CYS A 59 2.96 21.92 23.85
N VAL A 60 2.71 21.49 25.08
CA VAL A 60 3.71 21.22 26.12
C VAL A 60 3.41 19.91 26.84
N SER A 61 4.44 19.27 27.38
CA SER A 61 4.25 18.07 28.18
C SER A 61 3.63 18.42 29.54
N LYS A 62 2.91 17.47 30.15
CA LYS A 62 2.39 17.65 31.52
C LYS A 62 3.53 17.96 32.49
N ARG A 63 4.68 17.30 32.34
CA ARG A 63 5.84 17.49 33.21
C ARG A 63 6.35 18.93 33.16
N ASP A 64 6.60 19.46 31.96
CA ASP A 64 7.14 20.82 31.82
C ASP A 64 6.17 21.87 32.39
N ALA A 65 4.86 21.66 32.21
CA ALA A 65 3.85 22.55 32.78
C ALA A 65 3.83 22.51 34.32
N LEU A 66 4.02 21.33 34.93
CA LEU A 66 4.11 21.20 36.39
C LEU A 66 5.43 21.73 36.95
N ASP A 67 6.51 21.64 36.19
CA ASP A 67 7.79 22.23 36.59
C ASP A 67 7.68 23.77 36.61
N ILE A 68 6.95 24.39 35.67
CA ILE A 68 6.61 25.83 35.72
C ILE A 68 5.73 26.15 36.93
N PHE A 69 4.71 25.34 37.21
CA PHE A 69 3.83 25.54 38.36
C PHE A 69 4.64 25.62 39.66
N ARG A 70 5.50 24.63 39.91
CA ARG A 70 6.36 24.59 41.10
C ARG A 70 7.33 25.77 41.14
N ALA A 71 7.95 26.10 40.02
CA ALA A 71 8.90 27.20 39.94
C ALA A 71 8.27 28.60 40.15
N VAL A 72 6.94 28.74 40.02
CA VAL A 72 6.23 29.97 40.37
C VAL A 72 5.82 29.94 41.85
N ASN A 73 5.28 28.82 42.32
CA ASN A 73 4.87 28.66 43.71
C ASN A 73 6.07 28.76 44.70
N GLU A 74 7.24 28.25 44.33
CA GLU A 74 8.49 28.33 45.12
C GLU A 74 9.25 29.66 44.92
N GLY A 75 8.63 30.67 44.30
CA GLY A 75 9.26 31.94 43.95
C GLY A 75 9.53 32.88 45.14
N ASP A 76 10.09 34.06 44.85
CA ASP A 76 10.39 35.08 45.88
C ASP A 76 9.14 35.56 46.64
N ASP A 77 7.96 35.46 46.00
CA ASP A 77 6.65 35.83 46.55
C ASP A 77 5.86 34.61 47.08
N ALA A 78 6.53 33.49 47.35
CA ALA A 78 5.88 32.25 47.81
C ALA A 78 5.05 32.48 49.10
N ASP A 79 3.83 31.95 49.09
CA ASP A 79 2.94 31.95 50.26
C ASP A 79 3.01 30.62 51.06
N GLU A 80 2.13 30.44 52.05
CA GLU A 80 2.11 29.23 52.87
C GLU A 80 1.53 27.99 52.13
N PHE A 81 0.97 28.16 50.93
CA PHE A 81 0.26 27.12 50.17
C PHE A 81 1.14 26.53 49.05
N GLN A 82 2.07 25.66 49.44
CA GLN A 82 3.14 25.11 48.56
C GLN A 82 2.69 24.28 47.34
N ASP A 83 1.38 24.02 47.18
CA ASP A 83 0.81 23.19 46.11
C ASP A 83 -0.40 23.85 45.42
N GLU A 84 -0.60 25.15 45.64
CA GLU A 84 -1.75 25.89 45.13
C GLU A 84 -1.34 27.25 44.57
N LEU A 85 -2.03 27.73 43.53
CA LEU A 85 -1.75 29.03 42.93
C LEU A 85 -2.81 30.06 43.33
N ASN A 86 -2.38 31.14 43.97
CA ASN A 86 -3.20 32.34 44.06
C ASN A 86 -3.33 33.02 42.68
N PHE A 87 -4.20 34.02 42.54
CA PHE A 87 -4.47 34.64 41.22
C PHE A 87 -3.23 35.29 40.59
N PRO A 88 -2.40 36.08 41.32
CA PRO A 88 -1.13 36.58 40.79
C PRO A 88 -0.20 35.48 40.26
N GLU A 89 0.00 34.41 41.03
CA GLU A 89 0.84 33.27 40.62
C GLU A 89 0.27 32.55 39.40
N PHE A 90 -1.05 32.42 39.31
CA PHE A 90 -1.70 31.86 38.11
C PHE A 90 -1.39 32.70 36.86
N ILE A 91 -1.43 34.04 36.96
CA ILE A 91 -1.08 34.92 35.84
C ILE A 91 0.40 34.78 35.46
N GLU A 92 1.27 34.69 36.46
CA GLU A 92 2.69 34.44 36.20
C GLU A 92 2.95 33.08 35.54
N CYS A 93 2.29 32.03 36.02
CA CYS A 93 2.31 30.70 35.41
C CYS A 93 1.88 30.78 33.94
N LEU A 94 0.79 31.46 33.63
CA LEU A 94 0.33 31.65 32.25
C LEU A 94 1.37 32.40 31.40
N ALA A 95 2.01 33.43 31.95
CA ALA A 95 3.05 34.18 31.26
C ALA A 95 4.24 33.26 30.91
N ARG A 96 4.80 32.55 31.89
CA ARG A 96 5.93 31.62 31.70
C ARG A 96 5.56 30.48 30.73
N LEU A 97 4.34 29.92 30.88
CA LEU A 97 3.85 28.86 30.00
C LEU A 97 3.67 29.34 28.57
N SER A 98 3.23 30.58 28.34
CA SER A 98 3.06 31.12 26.99
C SER A 98 4.40 31.25 26.25
N LEU A 99 5.48 31.57 26.96
CA LEU A 99 6.84 31.61 26.41
C LEU A 99 7.32 30.19 26.05
N LEU A 100 7.12 29.23 26.95
CA LEU A 100 7.47 27.83 26.69
C LEU A 100 6.68 27.26 25.51
N VAL A 101 5.38 27.55 25.40
CA VAL A 101 4.55 27.13 24.26
C VAL A 101 5.11 27.70 22.95
N ALA A 102 5.51 28.98 22.93
CA ALA A 102 6.08 29.58 21.73
C ALA A 102 7.37 28.87 21.29
N GLU A 103 8.26 28.55 22.24
CA GLU A 103 9.48 27.78 21.98
C GLU A 103 9.16 26.37 21.46
N LYS A 104 8.29 25.62 22.16
CA LYS A 104 7.94 24.25 21.77
C LYS A 104 7.18 24.16 20.46
N VAL A 105 6.33 25.14 20.14
CA VAL A 105 5.67 25.21 18.83
C VAL A 105 6.71 25.39 17.73
N HIS A 106 7.72 26.23 17.94
CA HIS A 106 8.81 26.38 16.98
C HIS A 106 9.53 25.05 16.74
N ASP A 107 9.95 24.36 17.82
CA ASP A 107 10.63 23.07 17.74
C ASP A 107 9.78 22.03 16.98
N LYS A 108 8.51 21.87 17.35
CA LYS A 108 7.59 20.89 16.74
C LYS A 108 7.32 21.15 15.27
N LEU A 109 7.30 22.43 14.85
CA LEU A 109 7.14 22.77 13.44
C LEU A 109 8.35 22.36 12.62
N THR A 110 9.55 22.39 13.20
CA THR A 110 10.79 21.98 12.52
C THR A 110 11.05 20.49 12.59
N GLU A 111 10.58 19.82 13.64
CA GLU A 111 10.79 18.39 13.87
C GLU A 111 9.96 17.52 12.92
N THR A 112 10.60 16.56 12.23
CA THR A 112 9.91 15.66 11.29
C THR A 112 8.99 14.66 11.99
N ALA A 113 9.26 14.34 13.26
CA ALA A 113 8.55 13.34 14.05
C ALA A 113 7.24 13.83 14.69
N ALA A 114 6.94 15.13 14.64
CA ALA A 114 5.72 15.67 15.27
C ALA A 114 4.46 15.05 14.65
N THR A 115 3.55 14.61 15.52
CA THR A 115 2.31 13.90 15.15
C THR A 115 1.27 14.83 14.53
N ILE A 116 0.27 14.25 13.85
CA ILE A 116 -0.81 15.02 13.20
C ILE A 116 -1.59 15.87 14.23
N SER A 117 -1.85 15.34 15.42
CA SER A 117 -2.57 16.04 16.49
C SER A 117 -1.76 17.21 17.05
N GLU A 118 -0.46 17.04 17.27
CA GLU A 118 0.44 18.12 17.67
C GLU A 118 0.50 19.23 16.62
N MET A 119 0.57 18.85 15.34
CA MET A 119 0.55 19.81 14.24
C MET A 119 -0.76 20.58 14.15
N ALA A 120 -1.90 19.93 14.42
CA ALA A 120 -3.20 20.58 14.47
C ALA A 120 -3.27 21.59 15.64
N ALA A 121 -2.77 21.23 16.82
CA ALA A 121 -2.70 22.14 17.97
C ALA A 121 -1.78 23.35 17.70
N CYS A 122 -0.60 23.13 17.11
CA CYS A 122 0.30 24.21 16.71
C CYS A 122 -0.39 25.18 15.73
N LYS A 123 -1.11 24.67 14.73
CA LYS A 123 -1.87 25.50 13.79
C LYS A 123 -2.95 26.32 14.50
N LYS A 124 -3.68 25.72 15.45
CA LYS A 124 -4.71 26.41 16.24
C LYS A 124 -4.11 27.54 17.09
N TYR A 125 -2.94 27.32 17.69
CA TYR A 125 -2.19 28.34 18.41
C TYR A 125 -1.78 29.50 17.48
N ILE A 126 -1.09 29.20 16.38
CA ILE A 126 -0.58 30.19 15.42
C ILE A 126 -1.71 31.04 14.83
N ALA A 127 -2.86 30.43 14.54
CA ALA A 127 -4.03 31.13 14.00
C ALA A 127 -4.52 32.27 14.91
N ARG A 128 -4.25 32.19 16.22
CA ARG A 128 -4.64 33.19 17.23
C ARG A 128 -3.54 34.21 17.53
N CYS A 129 -2.33 34.03 17.01
CA CYS A 129 -1.23 34.98 17.17
C CYS A 129 -1.39 36.22 16.27
N SER A 130 -0.51 37.22 16.46
CA SER A 130 -0.43 38.38 15.56
C SER A 130 0.10 37.98 14.17
N GLU A 131 -0.16 38.79 13.14
CA GLU A 131 0.29 38.52 11.77
C GLU A 131 1.82 38.39 11.64
N GLN A 132 2.58 39.15 12.44
CA GLN A 132 4.04 39.05 12.48
C GLN A 132 4.50 37.67 12.96
N VAL A 133 3.85 37.14 14.01
CA VAL A 133 4.15 35.81 14.56
C VAL A 133 3.70 34.71 13.59
N LYS A 134 2.55 34.90 12.92
CA LYS A 134 2.11 33.96 11.87
C LYS A 134 3.13 33.87 10.73
N LEU A 135 3.69 35.00 10.30
CA LEU A 135 4.71 35.02 9.24
C LEU A 135 5.97 34.27 9.67
N HIS A 136 6.43 34.49 10.91
CA HIS A 136 7.58 33.77 11.48
C HIS A 136 7.38 32.25 11.45
N TYR A 137 6.22 31.76 11.91
CA TYR A 137 5.94 30.32 11.90
C TYR A 137 5.65 29.75 10.52
N LYS A 138 5.17 30.55 9.58
CA LYS A 138 4.99 30.15 8.19
C LYS A 138 6.31 29.74 7.56
N GLU A 139 7.39 30.48 7.79
CA GLU A 139 8.72 30.13 7.28
C GLU A 139 9.23 28.80 7.84
N ALA A 140 9.02 28.55 9.14
CA ALA A 140 9.38 27.28 9.78
C ALA A 140 8.56 26.11 9.21
N TYR A 141 7.24 26.32 9.03
CA TYR A 141 6.35 25.35 8.42
C TYR A 141 6.77 25.04 6.97
N ASP A 142 6.96 26.08 6.14
CA ASP A 142 7.34 25.94 4.73
C ASP A 142 8.70 25.24 4.58
N LYS A 143 9.67 25.46 5.48
CA LYS A 143 10.94 24.71 5.51
C LYS A 143 10.74 23.21 5.71
N ARG A 144 9.87 22.80 6.62
CA ARG A 144 9.57 21.37 6.86
C ARG A 144 8.94 20.71 5.63
N PHE A 145 8.03 21.41 4.97
CA PHE A 145 7.31 20.85 3.80
C PHE A 145 8.06 21.03 2.48
N SER A 146 8.98 22.00 2.37
CA SER A 146 9.84 22.16 1.18
C SER A 146 10.99 21.15 1.15
N GLY A 147 11.47 20.69 2.32
CA GLY A 147 12.42 19.58 2.42
C GLY A 147 11.80 18.19 2.27
N SER A 148 10.50 18.06 2.54
CA SER A 148 9.73 16.87 2.21
C SER A 148 9.51 16.85 0.69
N ARG A 149 10.24 15.97 -0.02
CA ARG A 149 10.19 15.78 -1.48
C ARG A 149 8.83 16.17 -2.05
N SER A 150 8.81 17.23 -2.86
CA SER A 150 7.61 17.63 -3.60
C SER A 150 6.98 16.38 -4.22
N PRO A 151 5.65 16.20 -4.13
CA PRO A 151 4.96 15.07 -4.78
C PRO A 151 5.40 14.87 -6.23
N ALA A 152 5.77 15.95 -6.93
CA ALA A 152 6.33 15.92 -8.28
C ALA A 152 7.57 15.02 -8.42
N ILE A 153 8.47 15.02 -7.44
CA ILE A 153 9.68 14.17 -7.43
C ILE A 153 9.31 12.69 -7.26
N ASP A 154 8.27 12.39 -6.47
CA ASP A 154 7.76 11.03 -6.33
C ASP A 154 6.99 10.56 -7.59
N TYR A 155 6.37 11.46 -8.35
CA TYR A 155 5.77 11.13 -9.64
C TYR A 155 6.82 10.78 -10.69
N GLU A 156 7.91 11.55 -10.80
CA GLU A 156 9.02 11.26 -11.71
C GLU A 156 9.70 9.94 -11.37
N ALA A 157 10.07 9.73 -10.10
CA ALA A 157 10.68 8.47 -9.67
C ALA A 157 9.76 7.25 -9.78
N ARG A 158 8.43 7.46 -9.83
CA ARG A 158 7.45 6.39 -10.10
C ARG A 158 7.28 6.14 -11.58
N ALA A 159 7.33 7.18 -12.41
CA ALA A 159 7.30 7.06 -13.87
C ALA A 159 8.54 6.31 -14.38
N GLU A 160 9.74 6.67 -13.90
CA GLU A 160 10.99 5.96 -14.24
C GLU A 160 10.93 4.48 -13.85
N ARG A 161 10.38 4.16 -12.66
CA ARG A 161 10.20 2.76 -12.23
C ARG A 161 9.21 2.00 -13.11
N GLN A 162 8.15 2.65 -13.59
CA GLN A 162 7.20 2.02 -14.51
C GLN A 162 7.81 1.79 -15.89
N GLU A 163 8.64 2.72 -16.36
CA GLU A 163 9.36 2.58 -17.63
C GLU A 163 10.38 1.44 -17.56
N GLN A 164 11.16 1.35 -16.48
CA GLN A 164 12.08 0.24 -16.24
C GLN A 164 11.36 -1.11 -16.18
N GLN A 165 10.24 -1.20 -15.48
CA GLN A 165 9.44 -2.44 -15.44
C GLN A 165 8.90 -2.83 -16.82
N LYS A 166 8.53 -1.85 -17.65
CA LYS A 166 8.06 -2.10 -19.00
C LYS A 166 9.19 -2.63 -19.89
N GLU A 167 10.39 -2.02 -19.80
CA GLU A 167 11.57 -2.49 -20.52
C GLU A 167 12.01 -3.90 -20.10
N GLU A 168 11.95 -4.20 -18.80
CA GLU A 168 12.25 -5.55 -18.28
C GLU A 168 11.28 -6.59 -18.82
N MET A 169 9.97 -6.30 -18.79
CA MET A 169 8.93 -7.18 -19.31
C MET A 169 9.04 -7.38 -20.83
N GLU A 170 9.43 -6.35 -21.58
CA GLU A 170 9.68 -6.46 -23.02
C GLU A 170 10.87 -7.37 -23.32
N LYS A 171 11.97 -7.23 -22.57
CA LYS A 171 13.13 -8.13 -22.66
C LYS A 171 12.77 -9.57 -22.29
N GLU A 172 11.93 -9.78 -21.27
CA GLU A 172 11.44 -11.12 -20.92
C GLU A 172 10.60 -11.75 -22.03
N MET A 173 9.71 -10.98 -22.66
CA MET A 173 8.93 -11.46 -23.81
C MET A 173 9.83 -11.82 -24.99
N GLU A 174 10.83 -10.99 -25.32
CA GLU A 174 11.78 -11.28 -26.40
C GLU A 174 12.57 -12.56 -26.12
N ASN A 175 13.05 -12.74 -24.89
CA ASN A 175 13.75 -13.96 -24.48
C ASN A 175 12.84 -15.20 -24.61
N HIS A 176 11.58 -15.10 -24.18
CA HIS A 176 10.61 -16.18 -24.31
C HIS A 176 10.30 -16.50 -25.78
N HIS A 177 10.21 -15.48 -26.63
CA HIS A 177 10.02 -15.65 -28.07
C HIS A 177 11.21 -16.36 -28.72
N GLN A 178 12.44 -15.98 -28.40
CA GLN A 178 13.66 -16.63 -28.88
C GLN A 178 13.72 -18.10 -28.46
N TYR A 179 13.36 -18.40 -27.21
CA TYR A 179 13.28 -19.77 -26.70
C TYR A 179 12.27 -20.61 -27.50
N TYR A 180 11.10 -20.06 -27.82
CA TYR A 180 10.09 -20.73 -28.64
C TYR A 180 10.60 -21.06 -30.04
N LEU A 181 11.24 -20.10 -30.72
CA LEU A 181 11.84 -20.32 -32.05
C LEU A 181 12.92 -21.42 -32.01
N GLN A 182 13.74 -21.44 -30.96
CA GLN A 182 14.75 -22.47 -30.77
C GLN A 182 14.12 -23.87 -30.62
N MET A 183 13.04 -23.97 -29.84
CA MET A 183 12.27 -25.21 -29.66
C MET A 183 11.66 -25.71 -30.97
N GLU A 184 11.07 -24.82 -31.78
CA GLU A 184 10.54 -25.19 -33.10
C GLU A 184 11.64 -25.69 -34.04
N ARG A 185 12.80 -25.02 -34.04
CA ARG A 185 13.96 -25.45 -34.82
C ARG A 185 14.42 -26.85 -34.41
N GLN A 186 14.51 -27.14 -33.12
CA GLN A 186 14.87 -28.48 -32.63
C GLN A 186 13.84 -29.54 -33.06
N ARG A 187 12.54 -29.24 -32.96
CA ARG A 187 11.49 -30.14 -33.44
C ARG A 187 11.59 -30.39 -34.95
N ALA A 188 11.89 -29.37 -35.75
CA ALA A 188 12.09 -29.50 -37.18
C ALA A 188 13.30 -30.39 -37.53
N LEU A 189 14.43 -30.19 -36.84
CA LEU A 189 15.62 -31.03 -36.99
C LEU A 189 15.33 -32.49 -36.61
N HIS A 190 14.58 -32.72 -35.53
CA HIS A 190 14.18 -34.07 -35.12
C HIS A 190 13.29 -34.75 -36.18
N ARG A 191 12.33 -34.02 -36.77
CA ARG A 191 11.52 -34.53 -37.89
C ARG A 191 12.37 -34.93 -39.09
N LEU A 192 13.32 -34.08 -39.50
CA LEU A 192 14.25 -34.38 -40.60
C LEU A 192 15.11 -35.60 -40.29
N HIS A 193 15.65 -35.69 -39.07
CA HIS A 193 16.44 -36.84 -38.65
C HIS A 193 15.64 -38.15 -38.74
N ASN A 194 14.40 -38.16 -38.24
CA ASN A 194 13.53 -39.34 -38.31
C ASN A 194 13.19 -39.72 -39.76
N GLN A 195 12.98 -38.74 -40.64
CA GLN A 195 12.81 -38.98 -42.08
C GLN A 195 14.04 -39.64 -42.70
N HIS A 196 15.24 -39.09 -42.46
CA HIS A 196 16.49 -39.67 -42.97
C HIS A 196 16.73 -41.10 -42.46
N THR A 197 16.47 -41.36 -41.18
CA THR A 197 16.60 -42.70 -40.59
C THR A 197 15.60 -43.67 -41.21
N ALA A 198 14.35 -43.25 -41.44
CA ALA A 198 13.34 -44.06 -42.12
C ALA A 198 13.74 -44.38 -43.57
N THR A 199 14.21 -43.38 -44.33
CA THR A 199 14.70 -43.55 -45.70
C THR A 199 15.92 -44.48 -45.75
N ALA A 200 16.87 -44.33 -44.83
CA ALA A 200 18.03 -45.21 -44.73
C ALA A 200 17.63 -46.67 -44.44
N ALA A 201 16.70 -46.89 -43.51
CA ALA A 201 16.17 -48.22 -43.22
C ALA A 201 15.44 -48.82 -44.43
N GLN A 202 14.67 -48.02 -45.18
CA GLN A 202 14.01 -48.47 -46.41
C GLN A 202 15.02 -48.86 -47.50
N LEU A 203 16.09 -48.09 -47.68
CA LEU A 203 17.17 -48.41 -48.59
C LEU A 203 17.87 -49.73 -48.19
N GLN A 204 18.15 -49.93 -46.91
CA GLN A 204 18.72 -51.20 -46.41
C GLN A 204 17.80 -52.40 -46.70
N ARG A 205 16.49 -52.27 -46.44
CA ARG A 205 15.49 -53.31 -46.78
C ARG A 205 15.44 -53.58 -48.28
N SER A 206 15.49 -52.54 -49.12
CA SER A 206 15.49 -52.70 -50.57
C SER A 206 16.77 -53.38 -51.08
N GLY A 207 17.93 -53.09 -50.47
CA GLY A 207 19.19 -53.79 -50.75
C GLY A 207 19.14 -55.26 -50.37
N GLN A 208 18.58 -55.58 -49.19
CA GLN A 208 18.34 -56.96 -48.76
C GLN A 208 17.36 -57.67 -49.71
N HIS A 209 16.27 -57.02 -50.11
CA HIS A 209 15.28 -57.56 -51.04
C HIS A 209 15.89 -57.83 -52.43
N ARG A 210 16.79 -56.96 -52.91
CA ARG A 210 17.52 -57.15 -54.16
C ARG A 210 18.47 -58.35 -54.09
N ASN A 211 19.10 -58.57 -52.94
CA ASN A 211 19.93 -59.76 -52.70
C ASN A 211 19.08 -61.03 -52.60
N LEU A 212 17.90 -60.96 -51.98
CA LEU A 212 16.94 -62.07 -51.91
C LEU A 212 16.40 -62.45 -53.30
N LEU A 213 16.05 -61.47 -54.12
CA LEU A 213 15.60 -61.68 -55.51
C LEU A 213 16.69 -62.28 -56.39
N LYS A 214 17.96 -61.85 -56.23
CA LYS A 214 19.10 -62.49 -56.91
C LYS A 214 19.25 -63.95 -56.50
N SER A 215 19.06 -64.26 -55.21
CA SER A 215 19.07 -65.64 -54.70
C SER A 215 17.91 -66.47 -55.26
N GLN A 216 16.70 -65.92 -55.29
CA GLN A 216 15.53 -66.59 -55.89
C GLN A 216 15.70 -66.82 -57.38
N HIS A 217 16.17 -65.83 -58.15
CA HIS A 217 16.45 -66.03 -59.58
C HIS A 217 17.56 -67.05 -59.82
N LEU A 218 18.59 -67.12 -58.98
CA LEU A 218 19.59 -68.20 -59.04
C LEU A 218 18.96 -69.58 -58.78
N MET A 219 17.97 -69.66 -57.89
CA MET A 219 17.26 -70.89 -57.56
C MET A 219 16.24 -71.30 -58.64
N GLU A 220 15.45 -70.35 -59.16
CA GLU A 220 14.57 -70.54 -60.32
C GLU A 220 15.33 -70.93 -61.57
N ARG A 221 16.51 -70.34 -61.82
CA ARG A 221 17.34 -70.70 -62.97
C ARG A 221 17.89 -72.13 -62.85
N ARG A 222 18.08 -72.65 -61.64
CA ARG A 222 18.39 -74.07 -61.40
C ARG A 222 17.17 -74.96 -61.62
N MET A 223 15.97 -74.53 -61.18
CA MET A 223 14.71 -75.27 -61.37
C MET A 223 14.28 -75.34 -62.85
N LEU A 224 14.45 -74.26 -63.60
CA LEU A 224 14.11 -74.18 -65.04
C LEU A 224 15.07 -74.97 -65.94
N GLN A 225 16.23 -75.38 -65.43
CA GLN A 225 17.13 -76.30 -66.14
C GLN A 225 16.79 -77.79 -65.88
N SER A 226 15.86 -78.11 -64.97
CA SER A 226 15.64 -79.48 -64.51
C SER A 226 14.22 -80.03 -64.68
N ALA A 227 13.32 -79.40 -65.45
CA ALA A 227 11.98 -79.98 -65.63
C ALA A 227 11.37 -79.72 -67.03
N PRO A 228 10.86 -80.77 -67.70
CA PRO A 228 10.15 -80.67 -68.96
C PRO A 228 8.68 -80.27 -68.76
N ALA A 229 8.09 -79.81 -69.86
CA ALA A 229 6.72 -79.38 -70.10
C ALA A 229 5.62 -80.03 -69.25
N ALA A 230 4.77 -79.21 -68.63
CA ALA A 230 3.33 -79.44 -68.55
C ALA A 230 2.58 -78.22 -67.96
N LEU A 231 1.35 -78.04 -68.47
CA LEU A 231 0.18 -77.40 -67.85
C LEU A 231 -0.07 -75.91 -68.11
N SER A 232 -0.80 -75.71 -69.21
CA SER A 232 -1.83 -74.70 -69.38
C SER A 232 -2.93 -74.83 -68.31
N VAL A 233 -3.28 -73.73 -67.63
CA VAL A 233 -4.64 -73.52 -67.07
C VAL A 233 -5.04 -72.06 -67.29
N ARG A 234 -6.30 -71.89 -67.69
CA ARG A 234 -6.92 -70.71 -68.31
C ARG A 234 -7.22 -69.58 -67.33
N MET A 235 -7.20 -68.37 -67.89
CA MET A 235 -7.91 -67.19 -67.37
C MET A 235 -9.43 -67.46 -67.30
N ARG A 236 -9.97 -67.46 -66.09
CA ARG A 236 -11.34 -67.11 -65.65
C ARG A 236 -11.35 -67.46 -64.15
N ASP A 237 -12.03 -66.68 -63.32
CA ASP A 237 -12.19 -66.89 -61.85
C ASP A 237 -11.24 -66.14 -60.91
N LEU A 238 -11.02 -64.84 -61.15
CA LEU A 238 -10.55 -63.90 -60.11
C LEU A 238 -11.41 -62.62 -60.01
N SER A 239 -12.58 -62.60 -60.66
CA SER A 239 -13.52 -61.47 -60.59
C SER A 239 -14.44 -61.49 -59.36
N HIS A 240 -14.22 -62.39 -58.39
CA HIS A 240 -15.13 -62.61 -57.27
C HIS A 240 -14.46 -62.66 -55.87
N TYR A 241 -13.33 -62.00 -55.70
CA TYR A 241 -12.79 -61.65 -54.37
C TYR A 241 -12.73 -60.11 -54.28
N ILE A 242 -13.89 -59.46 -54.20
CA ILE A 242 -14.47 -59.01 -52.92
C ILE A 242 -13.51 -57.96 -52.30
N GLN A 243 -13.67 -56.66 -52.49
CA GLN A 243 -14.89 -55.83 -52.49
C GLN A 243 -15.62 -55.77 -51.14
N SER A 244 -14.98 -56.18 -50.05
CA SER A 244 -15.46 -55.90 -48.70
C SER A 244 -14.26 -55.74 -47.77
N ASP A 245 -13.74 -54.52 -47.66
CA ASP A 245 -13.22 -54.07 -46.37
C ASP A 245 -12.98 -52.56 -46.34
N LEU A 246 -13.70 -51.93 -45.41
CA LEU A 246 -13.32 -50.73 -44.66
C LEU A 246 -13.56 -49.37 -45.33
N GLN A 247 -14.85 -49.03 -45.37
CA GLN A 247 -15.32 -47.69 -45.05
C GLN A 247 -14.87 -47.30 -43.63
N VAL A 248 -13.97 -46.31 -43.51
CA VAL A 248 -13.64 -45.68 -42.23
C VAL A 248 -14.41 -44.37 -42.12
N LYS A 249 -15.34 -44.34 -41.15
CA LYS A 249 -16.16 -43.21 -40.73
C LYS A 249 -15.30 -42.03 -40.31
N PHE A 250 -15.56 -40.88 -40.94
CA PHE A 250 -15.32 -39.56 -40.37
C PHE A 250 -16.26 -39.36 -39.18
N LEU A 251 -15.72 -39.23 -37.97
CA LEU A 251 -16.41 -38.62 -36.83
C LEU A 251 -15.75 -37.25 -36.58
N MET A 252 -16.45 -36.21 -37.05
CA MET A 252 -16.27 -34.86 -36.53
C MET A 252 -17.03 -34.75 -35.22
N ASP A 253 -16.33 -34.63 -34.10
CA ASP A 253 -16.91 -34.15 -32.86
C ASP A 253 -16.68 -32.63 -32.76
N SER A 254 -17.70 -31.90 -33.18
CA SER A 254 -17.86 -30.46 -33.02
C SER A 254 -18.89 -30.23 -31.92
N SER A 255 -18.45 -30.04 -30.67
CA SER A 255 -19.23 -29.30 -29.67
C SER A 255 -18.37 -28.88 -28.46
N TYR A 256 -17.50 -27.89 -28.65
CA TYR A 256 -16.95 -27.13 -27.52
C TYR A 256 -17.73 -25.81 -27.41
N LYS A 257 -18.61 -25.70 -26.41
CA LYS A 257 -19.22 -24.42 -26.02
C LYS A 257 -18.39 -23.82 -24.87
N PRO A 258 -17.91 -22.58 -24.98
CA PRO A 258 -17.28 -21.92 -23.84
C PRO A 258 -18.34 -21.56 -22.78
N VAL A 259 -18.06 -21.98 -21.54
CA VAL A 259 -18.79 -21.56 -20.34
C VAL A 259 -18.41 -20.11 -20.05
N VAL A 260 -19.38 -19.21 -20.13
CA VAL A 260 -19.23 -17.82 -19.69
C VAL A 260 -19.47 -17.81 -18.17
N PRO A 261 -18.51 -17.34 -17.34
CA PRO A 261 -18.77 -17.19 -15.92
C PRO A 261 -19.78 -16.07 -15.68
N GLU A 262 -20.83 -16.41 -14.92
CA GLU A 262 -21.85 -15.46 -14.45
C GLU A 262 -21.17 -14.33 -13.66
N ARG A 263 -21.51 -13.09 -14.03
CA ARG A 263 -21.16 -11.91 -13.24
C ARG A 263 -21.96 -11.95 -11.93
N GLU A 264 -21.26 -12.15 -10.82
CA GLU A 264 -21.80 -11.88 -9.49
C GLU A 264 -22.28 -10.43 -9.43
N THR A 265 -23.60 -10.25 -9.32
CA THR A 265 -24.20 -8.96 -9.02
C THR A 265 -23.90 -8.63 -7.56
N VAL A 266 -22.99 -7.67 -7.36
CA VAL A 266 -22.72 -7.04 -6.06
C VAL A 266 -24.04 -6.49 -5.53
N GLY A 267 -24.49 -7.03 -4.40
CA GLY A 267 -25.75 -6.68 -3.76
C GLY A 267 -25.79 -5.25 -3.23
N PRO A 268 -26.99 -4.70 -2.98
CA PRO A 268 -27.24 -3.30 -2.60
C PRO A 268 -26.76 -2.87 -1.20
N GLU A 269 -25.91 -3.65 -0.53
CA GLU A 269 -25.42 -3.31 0.82
C GLU A 269 -24.33 -2.23 0.85
N LEU A 270 -23.72 -1.89 -0.30
CA LEU A 270 -22.70 -0.84 -0.39
C LEU A 270 -23.27 0.59 -0.51
N GLU A 271 -24.55 0.77 -0.85
CA GLU A 271 -25.16 2.12 -0.89
C GLU A 271 -25.51 2.68 0.49
N MET A 272 -25.60 1.85 1.53
CA MET A 272 -25.87 2.35 2.90
C MET A 272 -24.63 2.88 3.62
N PHE A 273 -23.42 2.52 3.16
CA PHE A 273 -22.18 2.96 3.82
C PHE A 273 -21.77 4.39 3.42
N GLU A 274 -22.06 4.85 2.20
CA GLU A 274 -21.73 6.21 1.78
C GLU A 274 -22.65 7.29 2.38
N LYS A 275 -23.89 6.94 2.79
CA LYS A 275 -24.81 7.92 3.40
C LYS A 275 -24.47 8.27 4.85
N ARG A 276 -23.65 7.48 5.55
CA ARG A 276 -23.26 7.75 6.95
C ARG A 276 -22.02 8.63 7.11
N MET A 277 -21.21 8.85 6.06
CA MET A 277 -20.01 9.69 6.13
C MET A 277 -20.22 11.17 5.75
N LYS A 278 -21.46 11.61 5.47
CA LYS A 278 -21.78 13.03 5.17
C LYS A 278 -22.41 13.80 6.33
N VAL A 279 -22.45 13.23 7.53
CA VAL A 279 -22.99 13.89 8.73
C VAL A 279 -22.01 13.69 9.90
N CYS A 280 -20.82 14.26 9.78
CA CYS A 280 -19.89 14.58 10.86
C CYS A 280 -19.02 15.75 10.36
#